data_AF-A0A843B8E8-F1
#
_entry.id   AF-A0A843B8E8-F1
#
_cell.length_a   1.000
_cell.length_b   1.000
_cell.length_c   1.000
_cell.angle_alpha   90.00
_cell.angle_beta   90.00
_cell.angle_gamma   90.00
#
_symmetry.space_group_name_H-M   'P 1'
#
loop_
_entity.id
_entity.type
_entity.pdbx_description
1 polymer ?
#
loop_
_entity_poly.entity_id
_entity_poly.type
_entity_poly.pdbx_seq_one_letter_code
_entity_poly.pdbx_strand_id
1 'polypeptide(L)'
;MTVRWDTGEGALLWRAMLSIAAVFGWLIFIVLWLFFWTSGLGFAQNLAVFLVSLLVLVTVLLLTWVSWGLKYPQMAPPAPGYGAYAPRSRWRAAVNGLAVIAWLCFMVIWLFFFAGDFTLYQNLGAVLASLLVVVGVTWAVSLFAR
;
A
#
# COMPACT_ATOMS: atom_id res chain seq x y z
N MET A 1 3.41 -18.39 31.52
CA MET A 1 2.87 -18.79 30.20
C MET A 1 3.84 -18.25 29.16
N THR A 2 4.78 -19.06 28.69
CA THR A 2 5.78 -18.64 27.70
C THR A 2 5.17 -18.83 26.32
N VAL A 3 4.92 -17.72 25.61
CA VAL A 3 4.45 -17.77 24.21
C VAL A 3 5.50 -18.54 23.41
N ARG A 4 5.11 -19.73 22.94
CA ARG A 4 5.94 -20.59 22.12
C ARG A 4 5.73 -20.16 20.66
N TRP A 5 6.76 -19.58 20.06
CA TRP A 5 6.71 -18.90 18.75
C TRP A 5 6.72 -19.84 17.54
N ASP A 6 6.73 -21.16 17.76
CA ASP A 6 6.82 -22.18 16.72
C ASP A 6 5.45 -22.69 16.23
N THR A 7 4.34 -22.29 16.85
CA THR A 7 2.97 -22.61 16.43
C THR A 7 2.38 -21.52 15.51
N GLY A 8 1.39 -21.89 14.69
CA GLY A 8 0.68 -20.95 13.80
C GLY A 8 0.07 -19.74 14.53
N GLU A 9 -0.26 -19.91 15.83
CA GLU A 9 -0.76 -18.84 16.70
C GLU A 9 0.31 -17.78 17.00
N GLY A 10 1.54 -18.19 17.34
CA GLY A 10 2.65 -17.26 17.56
C GLY A 10 2.98 -16.43 16.31
N ALA A 11 2.88 -17.06 15.14
CA ALA A 11 3.07 -16.39 13.84
C ALA A 11 1.99 -15.33 13.54
N LEU A 12 0.75 -15.54 13.98
CA LEU A 12 -0.33 -14.56 13.82
C LEU A 12 -0.23 -13.44 14.86
N LEU A 13 0.08 -13.79 16.11
CA LEU A 13 0.17 -12.85 17.23
C LEU A 13 1.21 -11.74 16.98
N TRP A 14 2.43 -12.08 16.57
CA TRP A 14 3.45 -11.03 16.36
C TRP A 14 3.07 -10.08 15.23
N ARG A 15 2.41 -10.57 14.17
CA ARG A 15 1.95 -9.75 13.04
C ARG A 15 0.86 -8.79 13.46
N ALA A 16 -0.07 -9.26 14.29
CA ALA A 16 -1.09 -8.42 14.89
C ALA A 16 -0.47 -7.35 15.78
N MET A 17 0.46 -7.71 16.68
CA MET A 17 1.17 -6.76 17.53
C MET A 17 1.95 -5.72 16.71
N LEU A 18 2.66 -6.15 15.65
CA LEU A 18 3.38 -5.24 14.75
C LEU A 18 2.42 -4.31 14.00
N SER A 19 1.26 -4.80 13.57
CA SER A 19 0.26 -3.97 12.88
C SER A 19 -0.30 -2.89 13.81
N ILE A 20 -0.60 -3.25 15.06
CA ILE A 20 -1.03 -2.31 16.10
C ILE A 20 0.07 -1.27 16.34
N ALA A 21 1.31 -1.71 16.60
CA ALA A 21 2.43 -0.83 16.85
C ALA A 21 2.71 0.11 15.66
N ALA A 22 2.60 -0.38 14.42
CA ALA A 22 2.80 0.42 13.22
C ALA A 22 1.74 1.51 13.07
N VAL A 23 0.46 1.20 13.31
CA VAL A 23 -0.63 2.18 13.25
C VAL A 23 -0.48 3.23 14.35
N PHE A 24 -0.23 2.83 15.60
CA PHE A 24 -0.01 3.78 16.69
C PHE A 24 1.24 4.63 16.47
N GLY A 25 2.35 4.02 16.01
CA GLY A 25 3.57 4.75 15.65
C GLY A 25 3.32 5.77 14.54
N TRP A 26 2.53 5.42 13.53
CA TRP A 26 2.14 6.35 12.46
C TRP A 26 1.24 7.49 12.96
N LEU A 27 0.30 7.22 13.87
CA LEU A 27 -0.52 8.27 14.50
C LEU A 27 0.33 9.22 15.35
N ILE A 28 1.27 8.69 16.13
CA ILE A 28 2.24 9.50 16.89
C ILE A 28 3.06 10.37 15.93
N PHE A 29 3.57 9.78 14.84
CA PHE A 29 4.27 10.52 13.81
C PHE A 29 3.41 11.65 13.23
N ILE A 30 2.14 11.41 12.88
CA ILE A 30 1.24 12.45 12.36
C ILE A 30 1.09 13.59 13.37
N VAL A 31 0.84 13.29 14.64
CA VAL A 31 0.66 14.32 15.67
C VAL A 31 1.94 15.16 15.80
N LEU A 32 3.10 14.52 15.90
CA LEU A 32 4.39 15.22 15.99
C LEU A 32 4.69 16.03 14.74
N TRP A 33 4.44 15.48 13.56
CA TRP A 33 4.64 16.16 12.28
C TRP A 33 3.76 17.40 12.17
N LEU A 34 2.46 17.24 12.41
CA LEU A 34 1.48 18.31 12.33
C LEU A 34 1.82 19.45 13.29
N PHE A 35 2.21 19.12 14.52
CA PHE A 35 2.46 20.11 15.57
C PHE A 35 3.80 20.83 15.42
N PHE A 36 4.87 20.13 15.05
CA PHE A 36 6.23 20.69 15.11
C PHE A 36 6.84 21.05 13.75
N TRP A 37 6.44 20.38 12.65
CA TRP A 37 7.16 20.46 11.38
C TRP A 37 6.35 21.04 10.20
N THR A 38 5.03 21.21 10.33
CA THR A 38 4.21 21.70 9.21
C THR A 38 4.44 23.16 8.83
N SER A 39 4.81 24.00 9.78
CA SER A 39 4.88 25.45 9.60
C SER A 39 5.96 25.89 8.60
N GLY A 40 6.98 25.07 8.37
CA GLY A 40 8.06 25.34 7.42
C GLY A 40 7.77 24.92 5.98
N LEU A 41 6.63 24.28 5.72
CA LEU A 41 6.29 23.67 4.43
C LEU A 41 4.96 24.19 3.90
N GLY A 42 4.86 24.29 2.58
CA GLY A 42 3.60 24.57 1.90
C GLY A 42 2.59 23.43 2.05
N PHE A 43 1.30 23.70 1.78
CA PHE A 43 0.24 22.69 1.88
C PHE A 43 0.56 21.42 1.05
N ALA A 44 1.02 21.58 -0.19
CA ALA A 44 1.35 20.46 -1.07
C ALA A 44 2.52 19.62 -0.55
N GLN A 45 3.55 20.26 0.01
CA GLN A 45 4.69 19.58 0.62
C GLN A 45 4.30 18.80 1.89
N ASN A 46 3.46 19.40 2.73
CA ASN A 46 2.89 18.71 3.90
C ASN A 46 2.06 17.49 3.50
N LEU A 47 1.28 17.60 2.42
CA LEU A 47 0.54 16.47 1.86
C LEU A 47 1.48 15.39 1.31
N ALA A 48 2.58 15.78 0.66
CA ALA A 48 3.59 14.83 0.17
C ALA A 48 4.22 14.05 1.33
N VAL A 49 4.59 14.70 2.44
CA VAL A 49 5.16 14.01 3.61
C VAL A 49 4.15 13.08 4.25
N PHE A 50 2.88 13.49 4.33
CA PHE A 50 1.80 12.61 4.77
C PHE A 50 1.71 11.35 3.89
N LEU A 51 1.72 11.49 2.55
CA LEU A 51 1.68 10.35 1.64
C LEU A 51 2.93 9.44 1.76
N VAL A 52 4.13 10.01 1.95
CA VAL A 52 5.35 9.22 2.21
C VAL A 52 5.18 8.38 3.47
N SER A 53 4.71 8.98 4.56
CA SER A 53 4.52 8.25 5.82
C SER A 53 3.49 7.12 5.69
N LEU A 54 2.44 7.36 4.92
CA LEU A 54 1.42 6.35 4.61
C LEU A 54 2.00 5.23 3.76
N LEU A 55 2.83 5.55 2.76
CA LEU A 55 3.52 4.55 1.93
C LEU A 55 4.43 3.66 2.78
N VAL A 56 5.15 4.23 3.75
CA VAL A 56 5.97 3.47 4.70
C VAL A 56 5.10 2.53 5.53
N LEU A 57 4.01 3.03 6.12
CA LEU A 57 3.07 2.21 6.89
C LEU A 57 2.52 1.04 6.07
N VAL A 58 2.01 1.33 4.87
CA VAL A 58 1.45 0.33 3.96
C VAL A 58 2.51 -0.69 3.55
N THR A 59 3.75 -0.26 3.28
CA THR A 59 4.86 -1.17 2.94
C THR A 59 5.16 -2.14 4.08
N VAL A 60 5.25 -1.64 5.32
CA VAL A 60 5.48 -2.46 6.51
C VAL A 60 4.36 -3.49 6.68
N LEU A 61 3.10 -3.07 6.56
CA LEU A 61 1.94 -3.97 6.69
C LEU A 61 1.90 -4.99 5.55
N LEU A 62 2.11 -4.57 4.31
CA LEU A 62 2.11 -5.47 3.15
C LEU A 62 3.20 -6.53 3.26
N LEU A 63 4.44 -6.16 3.59
CA LEU A 63 5.53 -7.13 3.75
C LEU A 63 5.24 -8.14 4.86
N THR A 64 4.64 -7.67 5.95
CA THR A 64 4.25 -8.51 7.09
C THR A 64 3.24 -9.59 6.72
N TRP A 65 2.23 -9.23 5.92
CA TRP A 65 1.09 -10.10 5.60
C TRP A 65 1.25 -10.86 4.27
N VAL A 66 1.81 -10.26 3.23
CA VAL A 66 2.03 -10.90 1.92
C VAL A 66 3.01 -12.06 2.05
N SER A 67 4.10 -11.89 2.81
CA SER A 67 5.08 -12.96 3.05
C SER A 67 4.46 -14.20 3.72
N TRP A 68 3.43 -14.02 4.54
CA TRP A 68 2.67 -15.09 5.18
C TRP A 68 1.58 -15.66 4.25
N GLY A 69 0.81 -14.80 3.60
CA GLY A 69 -0.25 -15.23 2.67
C GLY A 69 0.26 -16.05 1.49
N LEU A 70 1.52 -15.82 1.06
CA LEU A 70 2.17 -16.64 0.03
C LEU A 70 2.58 -18.03 0.53
N LYS A 71 2.83 -18.21 1.84
CA LYS A 71 3.20 -19.49 2.45
C LYS A 71 2.00 -20.41 2.68
N TYR A 72 0.80 -19.86 2.84
CA TYR A 72 -0.43 -20.62 3.10
C TYR A 72 -1.48 -20.30 2.03
N PRO A 73 -1.32 -20.78 0.78
CA PRO A 73 -2.41 -20.72 -0.18
C PRO A 73 -3.63 -21.44 0.42
N GLN A 74 -4.78 -20.76 0.47
CA GLN A 74 -6.03 -21.37 0.88
C GLN A 74 -6.30 -22.61 0.03
N MET A 75 -6.06 -23.79 0.59
CA MET A 75 -6.54 -25.05 0.06
C MET A 75 -7.73 -25.45 0.91
N ALA A 76 -8.81 -24.65 0.87
CA ALA A 76 -10.12 -25.26 1.06
C ALA A 76 -10.33 -26.13 -0.19
N PRO A 77 -10.52 -27.45 -0.06
CA PRO A 77 -10.95 -28.25 -1.20
C PRO A 77 -12.21 -27.60 -1.77
N PRO A 78 -12.34 -27.48 -3.10
CA PRO A 78 -13.58 -26.98 -3.68
C PRO A 78 -14.75 -27.82 -3.13
N ALA A 79 -15.84 -27.15 -2.74
CA ALA A 79 -17.03 -27.83 -2.24
C ALA A 79 -17.48 -28.91 -3.25
N PRO A 80 -18.02 -30.05 -2.80
CA PRO A 80 -18.46 -31.11 -3.71
C PRO A 80 -19.38 -30.55 -4.80
N GLY A 81 -18.98 -30.67 -6.06
CA GLY A 81 -19.72 -30.14 -7.21
C GLY A 81 -19.20 -28.82 -7.79
N TYR A 82 -18.23 -28.15 -7.16
CA TYR A 82 -17.54 -26.99 -7.73
C TYR A 82 -16.21 -27.39 -8.37
N GLY A 83 -15.92 -26.83 -9.55
CA GLY A 83 -14.62 -26.99 -10.20
C GLY A 83 -13.47 -26.43 -9.35
N ALA A 84 -12.24 -26.88 -9.61
CA ALA A 84 -11.06 -26.35 -8.95
C ALA A 84 -11.01 -24.82 -9.09
N TYR A 85 -10.72 -24.10 -7.99
CA TYR A 85 -10.55 -22.66 -8.02
C TYR A 85 -9.47 -22.30 -9.06
N ALA A 86 -9.79 -21.39 -9.98
CA ALA A 86 -8.81 -20.90 -10.94
C ALA A 86 -7.61 -20.31 -10.17
N PRO A 87 -6.37 -20.68 -10.49
CA PRO A 87 -5.21 -20.20 -9.76
C PRO A 87 -5.13 -18.67 -9.88
N ARG A 88 -5.10 -17.97 -8.73
CA ARG A 88 -4.89 -16.52 -8.71
C ARG A 88 -3.51 -16.20 -9.29
N SER A 89 -3.47 -15.51 -10.43
CA SER A 89 -2.21 -15.18 -11.10
C SER A 89 -1.31 -14.32 -10.19
N ARG A 90 -0.21 -14.91 -9.72
CA ARG A 90 0.81 -14.23 -8.90
C ARG A 90 1.43 -13.04 -9.65
N TRP A 91 1.57 -13.18 -10.98
CA TRP A 91 2.04 -12.12 -11.86
C TRP A 91 1.11 -10.90 -11.84
N ARG A 92 -0.22 -11.10 -11.98
CA ARG A 92 -1.19 -9.99 -11.90
C ARG A 92 -1.16 -9.28 -10.56
N ALA A 93 -1.01 -10.04 -9.46
CA ALA A 93 -0.88 -9.45 -8.13
C ALA A 93 0.41 -8.60 -7.99
N ALA A 94 1.54 -9.09 -8.51
CA ALA A 94 2.80 -8.36 -8.52
C ALA A 94 2.72 -7.08 -9.36
N VAL A 95 2.17 -7.15 -10.58
CA VAL A 95 1.99 -5.99 -11.47
C VAL A 95 1.12 -4.92 -10.81
N ASN A 96 -0.02 -5.30 -10.23
CA ASN A 96 -0.90 -4.35 -9.55
C ASN A 96 -0.22 -3.70 -8.34
N GLY A 97 0.51 -4.48 -7.53
CA GLY A 97 1.26 -3.96 -6.39
C GLY A 97 2.33 -2.96 -6.81
N LEU A 98 3.12 -3.30 -7.83
CA LEU A 98 4.15 -2.43 -8.38
C LEU A 98 3.55 -1.15 -8.97
N ALA A 99 2.43 -1.25 -9.69
CA ALA A 99 1.74 -0.11 -10.27
C ALA A 99 1.28 0.90 -9.21
N VAL A 100 0.72 0.41 -8.09
CA VAL A 100 0.31 1.27 -6.97
C VAL A 100 1.52 1.93 -6.30
N ILE A 101 2.60 1.19 -6.06
CA ILE A 101 3.83 1.75 -5.48
C ILE A 101 4.42 2.83 -6.40
N ALA A 102 4.53 2.54 -7.70
CA ALA A 102 5.03 3.48 -8.68
C ALA A 102 4.18 4.76 -8.75
N TRP A 103 2.85 4.61 -8.72
CA TRP A 103 1.92 5.75 -8.70
C TRP A 103 2.05 6.58 -7.42
N LEU A 104 2.19 5.95 -6.26
CA LEU A 104 2.41 6.66 -4.99
C LEU A 104 3.76 7.39 -4.97
N CYS A 105 4.82 6.78 -5.49
CA CYS A 105 6.11 7.48 -5.66
C CYS A 105 5.98 8.70 -6.58
N PHE A 106 5.26 8.56 -7.70
CA PHE A 106 4.95 9.69 -8.57
C PHE A 106 4.18 10.80 -7.81
N MET A 107 3.16 10.44 -7.02
CA MET A 107 2.39 11.40 -6.23
C MET A 107 3.25 12.17 -5.24
N VAL A 108 4.16 11.47 -4.55
CA VAL A 108 5.11 12.11 -3.61
C VAL A 108 5.99 13.11 -4.34
N ILE A 109 6.60 12.70 -5.47
CA ILE A 109 7.49 13.56 -6.25
C ILE A 109 6.71 14.76 -6.80
N TRP A 110 5.53 14.53 -7.38
CA TRP A 110 4.67 15.57 -7.93
C TRP A 110 4.28 16.61 -6.86
N LEU A 111 3.76 16.15 -5.72
CA LEU A 111 3.28 17.04 -4.67
C LEU A 111 4.40 17.84 -4.01
N PHE A 112 5.58 17.24 -3.84
CA PHE A 112 6.68 17.90 -3.14
C PHE A 112 7.39 18.94 -4.02
N PHE A 113 7.64 18.62 -5.29
CA PHE A 113 8.48 19.44 -6.17
C PHE A 113 7.73 20.32 -7.15
N PHE A 114 6.51 19.93 -7.57
CA PHE A 114 5.82 20.60 -8.68
C PHE A 114 4.51 21.24 -8.25
N ALA A 115 3.74 20.62 -7.35
CA ALA A 115 2.36 21.03 -7.07
C ALA A 115 2.21 22.43 -6.49
N GLY A 116 3.27 23.02 -5.92
CA GLY A 116 3.25 24.40 -5.39
C GLY A 116 3.01 25.46 -6.45
N ASP A 117 3.42 25.21 -7.70
CA ASP A 117 3.29 26.17 -8.82
C ASP A 117 1.93 26.06 -9.53
N PHE A 118 1.08 25.12 -9.12
CA PHE A 118 -0.20 24.83 -9.74
C PHE A 118 -1.37 25.14 -8.81
N THR A 119 -2.48 25.57 -9.41
CA THR A 119 -3.76 25.70 -8.69
C THR A 119 -4.29 24.34 -8.24
N LEU A 120 -5.21 24.35 -7.27
CA LEU A 120 -5.87 23.12 -6.79
C LEU A 120 -6.49 22.30 -7.93
N TYR A 121 -7.20 22.95 -8.85
CA TYR A 121 -7.84 22.25 -9.98
C TYR A 121 -6.82 21.64 -10.95
N GLN A 122 -5.69 22.31 -11.19
CA GLN A 122 -4.61 21.77 -12.02
C GLN A 122 -3.95 20.56 -11.36
N ASN A 123 -3.70 20.63 -10.05
CA ASN A 123 -3.19 19.51 -9.27
C ASN A 123 -4.14 18.31 -9.29
N LEU A 124 -5.45 18.55 -9.11
CA LEU A 124 -6.47 17.50 -9.27
C LEU A 124 -6.47 16.91 -10.68
N GLY A 125 -6.33 17.74 -11.71
CA GLY A 125 -6.19 17.30 -13.09
C GLY A 125 -4.99 16.36 -13.28
N ALA A 126 -3.82 16.70 -12.73
CA ALA A 126 -2.63 15.85 -12.77
C ALA A 126 -2.85 14.50 -12.05
N VAL A 127 -3.51 14.53 -10.88
CA VAL A 127 -3.87 13.31 -10.13
C VAL A 127 -4.78 12.42 -10.96
N LEU A 128 -5.88 12.96 -11.49
CA LEU A 128 -6.84 12.20 -12.30
C LEU A 128 -6.22 11.67 -13.60
N ALA A 129 -5.39 12.47 -14.27
CA ALA A 129 -4.69 12.04 -15.47
C ALA A 129 -3.73 10.88 -15.19
N SER A 130 -2.94 10.96 -14.12
CA SER A 130 -2.01 9.88 -13.74
C SER A 130 -2.74 8.60 -13.32
N LEU A 131 -3.89 8.72 -12.62
CA LEU A 131 -4.74 7.58 -12.28
C LEU A 131 -5.26 6.89 -13.54
N LEU A 132 -5.74 7.67 -14.51
CA LEU A 132 -6.20 7.14 -15.79
C LEU A 132 -5.08 6.37 -16.51
N VAL A 133 -3.86 6.91 -16.52
CA VAL A 133 -2.68 6.24 -17.10
C VAL A 133 -2.39 4.92 -16.39
N VAL A 134 -2.31 4.92 -15.07
CA VAL A 134 -1.94 3.71 -14.30
C VAL A 134 -3.01 2.63 -14.42
N VAL A 135 -4.29 3.00 -14.31
CA VAL A 135 -5.42 2.07 -14.48
C VAL A 135 -5.45 1.54 -15.92
N GLY A 136 -5.31 2.41 -16.92
CA GLY A 136 -5.31 2.04 -18.33
C GLY A 136 -4.17 1.08 -18.68
N VAL A 137 -2.94 1.37 -18.24
CA VAL A 137 -1.77 0.50 -18.44
C VAL A 137 -1.95 -0.84 -17.74
N THR A 138 -2.37 -0.83 -16.48
CA THR A 138 -2.57 -2.07 -15.71
C THR A 138 -3.65 -2.94 -16.35
N TRP A 139 -4.74 -2.33 -16.82
CA TRP A 139 -5.80 -3.01 -17.55
C TRP A 139 -5.30 -3.59 -18.88
N ALA A 140 -4.57 -2.82 -19.68
CA ALA A 140 -4.00 -3.29 -20.93
C ALA A 140 -3.05 -4.49 -20.72
N VAL A 141 -2.15 -4.42 -19.74
CA VAL A 141 -1.25 -5.53 -19.37
C VAL A 141 -2.04 -6.78 -18.98
N SER A 142 -3.17 -6.61 -18.30
CA SER A 142 -4.03 -7.73 -17.90
C SER A 142 -4.67 -8.46 -19.09
N LEU A 143 -4.85 -7.79 -20.25
CA LEU A 143 -5.38 -8.40 -21.47
C LEU A 143 -4.39 -9.36 -22.13
N PHE A 144 -3.09 -9.10 -21.98
CA PHE A 144 -2.02 -9.95 -22.51
C PHE A 144 -1.61 -11.07 -21.54
N ALA A 145 -1.84 -10.89 -20.24
CA ALA A 145 -1.58 -11.90 -19.21
C ALA A 145 -2.72 -12.94 -19.06
N ARG A 146 -3.30 -13.40 -20.18
CA ARG A 146 -4.32 -14.47 -20.21
C ARG A 146 -3.71 -15.82 -19.86
#